data_AF-A0A0C2SN70-F1
#
_entry.id   AF-A0A0C2SN70-F1
#
_cell.length_a   1.000
_cell.length_b   1.000
_cell.length_c   1.000
_cell.angle_alpha   90.00
_cell.angle_beta   90.00
_cell.angle_gamma   90.00
#
_symmetry.space_group_name_H-M   'P 1'
#
loop_
_entity.id
_entity.type
_entity.pdbx_description
1 polymer ?
#
loop_
_entity_poly.entity_id
_entity_poly.type
_entity_poly.pdbx_seq_one_letter_code
_entity_poly.pdbx_strand_id
1 'polypeptide(L)'
;MLDRIKLRHLLNKAQEMLAIATGLRQHDFGASLAWREALGSSDDLSTRLTLARALLHNPGIQLDQRTQTFISLDPGLILVVEAKSLIRQRGDRVAHPTNITRVLFDGPISRNLYASETPGLQALVDFVCRRE
;
A
#
# COMPACT_ATOMS: atom_id res chain seq x y z
N MET A 1 -4.42 -12.43 15.18
CA MET A 1 -4.20 -11.02 15.58
C MET A 1 -2.90 -10.48 14.98
N LEU A 2 -1.76 -11.17 15.18
CA LEU A 2 -0.45 -10.78 14.64
C LEU A 2 -0.39 -10.66 13.10
N ASP A 3 -0.96 -11.63 12.36
CA ASP A 3 -0.94 -11.61 10.89
C ASP A 3 -1.61 -10.35 10.32
N ARG A 4 -2.70 -9.88 10.94
CA ARG A 4 -3.41 -8.66 10.50
C ARG A 4 -2.58 -7.40 10.71
N ILE A 5 -1.89 -7.30 11.85
CA ILE A 5 -0.98 -6.18 12.14
C ILE A 5 0.12 -6.13 11.08
N LYS A 6 0.67 -7.28 10.70
CA LYS A 6 1.66 -7.39 9.63
C LYS A 6 1.10 -6.93 8.28
N LEU A 7 -0.05 -7.45 7.86
CA LEU A 7 -0.67 -7.04 6.57
C LEU A 7 -1.01 -5.54 6.54
N ARG A 8 -1.49 -4.96 7.66
CA ARG A 8 -1.71 -3.52 7.77
C ARG A 8 -0.41 -2.73 7.66
N HIS A 9 0.65 -3.20 8.29
CA HIS A 9 1.96 -2.56 8.22
C HIS A 9 2.48 -2.56 6.78
N LEU A 10 2.36 -3.69 6.08
CA LEU A 10 2.68 -3.81 4.66
C LEU A 10 1.92 -2.79 3.82
N LEU A 11 0.60 -2.71 4.00
CA LEU A 11 -0.25 -1.74 3.31
C LEU A 11 0.16 -0.29 3.58
N ASN A 12 0.41 0.04 4.85
CA ASN A 12 0.83 1.38 5.23
C ASN A 12 2.18 1.75 4.61
N LYS A 13 3.15 0.81 4.59
CA LYS A 13 4.46 1.08 3.99
C LYS A 13 4.35 1.27 2.48
N ALA A 14 3.52 0.49 1.79
CA ALA A 14 3.28 0.70 0.36
C ALA A 14 2.70 2.10 0.08
N GLN A 15 1.71 2.55 0.86
CA GLN A 15 1.16 3.91 0.72
C GLN A 15 2.16 5.01 1.03
N GLU A 16 3.01 4.80 2.04
CA GLU A 16 4.10 5.71 2.37
C GLU A 16 5.08 5.85 1.21
N MET A 17 5.52 4.71 0.63
CA MET A 17 6.39 4.70 -0.55
C MET A 17 5.75 5.42 -1.73
N LEU A 18 4.44 5.21 -1.97
CA LEU A 18 3.73 5.91 -3.05
C LEU A 18 3.63 7.42 -2.81
N ALA A 19 3.35 7.86 -1.58
CA ALA A 19 3.32 9.29 -1.25
C ALA A 19 4.68 9.97 -1.42
N ILE A 20 5.77 9.25 -1.12
CA ILE A 20 7.13 9.76 -1.35
C ILE A 20 7.42 9.78 -2.86
N ALA A 21 7.10 8.70 -3.56
CA ALA A 21 7.31 8.60 -5.01
C ALA A 21 6.54 9.66 -5.79
N THR A 22 5.36 10.07 -5.31
CA THR A 22 4.57 11.14 -5.92
C THR A 22 4.86 12.55 -5.39
N GLY A 23 5.84 12.70 -4.51
CA GLY A 23 6.22 14.00 -3.95
C GLY A 23 5.18 14.62 -3.00
N LEU A 24 4.14 13.88 -2.60
CA LEU A 24 3.17 14.34 -1.58
C LEU A 24 3.85 14.57 -0.23
N ARG A 25 4.92 13.83 0.06
CA ARG A 25 5.79 14.00 1.23
C ARG A 25 7.24 13.69 0.88
N GLN A 26 8.16 14.27 1.63
CA GLN A 26 9.61 14.02 1.51
C GLN A 26 10.14 13.00 2.53
N HIS A 27 9.34 12.65 3.55
CA HIS A 27 9.73 11.79 4.66
C HIS A 27 8.62 10.80 5.01
N ASP A 28 9.01 9.67 5.59
CA ASP A 28 8.15 8.54 5.97
C ASP A 28 7.03 8.96 6.94
N PHE A 29 7.32 9.87 7.89
CA PHE A 29 6.37 10.23 8.95
C PHE A 29 5.10 10.87 8.37
N GLY A 30 3.98 10.16 8.50
CA GLY A 30 2.68 10.62 8.03
C GLY A 30 2.46 10.48 6.52
N ALA A 31 3.39 9.92 5.73
CA ALA A 31 3.21 9.84 4.28
C ALA A 31 2.08 8.88 3.87
N SER A 32 1.88 7.79 4.62
CA SER A 32 0.72 6.90 4.42
C SER A 32 -0.63 7.57 4.71
N LEU A 33 -0.65 8.61 5.56
CA LEU A 33 -1.84 9.44 5.75
C LEU A 33 -1.99 10.44 4.60
N ALA A 34 -0.91 11.11 4.20
CA ALA A 34 -0.91 12.06 3.09
C ALA A 34 -1.38 11.42 1.77
N TRP A 35 -0.96 10.19 1.49
CA TRP A 35 -1.49 9.41 0.35
C TRP A 35 -3.01 9.33 0.38
N ARG A 36 -3.59 9.00 1.53
CA ARG A 36 -5.04 8.79 1.68
C ARG A 36 -5.83 10.09 1.59
N GLU A 37 -5.29 11.15 2.17
CA GLU A 37 -5.86 12.50 2.10
C GLU A 37 -5.87 13.01 0.65
N ALA A 38 -4.79 12.75 -0.11
CA ALA A 38 -4.72 13.13 -1.53
C ALA A 38 -5.78 12.41 -2.40
N LEU A 39 -6.24 11.22 -1.99
CA LEU A 39 -7.32 10.49 -2.64
C LEU A 39 -8.73 10.93 -2.16
N GLY A 40 -8.81 11.89 -1.23
CA GLY A 40 -10.06 12.41 -0.70
C GLY A 40 -10.81 11.47 0.25
N SER A 41 -12.04 11.83 0.59
CA SER A 41 -12.93 11.08 1.49
C SER A 41 -13.96 10.21 0.77
N SER A 42 -13.93 10.16 -0.57
CA SER A 42 -14.84 9.31 -1.34
C SER A 42 -14.68 7.85 -0.92
N ASP A 43 -15.80 7.16 -0.71
CA ASP A 43 -15.84 5.71 -0.51
C ASP A 43 -15.88 4.95 -1.84
N ASP A 44 -16.08 5.65 -2.97
CA ASP A 44 -16.11 5.04 -4.30
C ASP A 44 -14.70 4.67 -4.79
N LEU A 45 -14.49 3.37 -5.00
CA LEU A 45 -13.21 2.83 -5.44
C LEU A 45 -12.78 3.39 -6.80
N SER A 46 -13.71 3.56 -7.74
CA SER A 46 -13.41 4.03 -9.10
C SER A 46 -12.86 5.45 -9.09
N THR A 47 -13.50 6.34 -8.33
CA THR A 47 -13.06 7.72 -8.10
C THR A 47 -11.65 7.74 -7.52
N ARG A 48 -11.38 6.93 -6.49
CA ARG A 48 -10.08 6.89 -5.82
C ARG A 48 -8.98 6.32 -6.72
N LEU A 49 -9.27 5.30 -7.53
CA LEU A 49 -8.33 4.79 -8.52
C LEU A 49 -7.97 5.86 -9.56
N THR A 50 -8.97 6.63 -10.00
CA THR A 50 -8.75 7.73 -10.94
C THR A 50 -7.82 8.80 -10.35
N LEU A 51 -8.06 9.21 -9.10
CA LEU A 51 -7.19 10.16 -8.40
C LEU A 51 -5.78 9.60 -8.19
N ALA A 52 -5.65 8.33 -7.80
CA ALA A 52 -4.34 7.70 -7.64
C ALA A 52 -3.55 7.67 -8.95
N ARG A 53 -4.19 7.29 -10.06
CA ARG A 53 -3.56 7.31 -11.39
C ARG A 53 -3.17 8.73 -11.80
N ALA A 54 -4.00 9.73 -11.53
CA ALA A 54 -3.67 11.13 -11.81
C ALA A 54 -2.43 11.60 -11.02
N LEU A 55 -2.29 11.20 -9.75
CA LEU A 55 -1.10 11.49 -8.95
C LEU A 55 0.14 10.78 -9.49
N LEU A 56 0.02 9.51 -9.90
CA LEU A 56 1.14 8.68 -10.36
C LEU A 56 1.61 9.05 -11.77
N HIS A 57 0.74 9.63 -12.61
CA HIS A 57 1.04 10.05 -13.98
C HIS A 57 1.24 11.57 -14.13
N ASN A 58 1.44 12.30 -13.03
CA ASN A 58 1.74 13.73 -13.11
C ASN A 58 3.05 13.92 -13.91
N PRO A 59 3.10 14.80 -14.94
CA PRO A 59 4.29 15.01 -15.76
C PRO A 59 5.56 15.40 -15.00
N GLY A 60 5.43 15.98 -13.80
CA GLY A 60 6.58 16.34 -12.95
C GLY A 60 7.15 15.19 -12.11
N ILE A 61 6.55 14.00 -12.14
CA ILE A 61 6.91 12.87 -11.30
C ILE A 61 7.61 11.80 -12.13
N GLN A 62 8.82 11.42 -11.73
CA GLN A 62 9.54 10.28 -12.29
C GLN A 62 9.51 9.13 -11.30
N LEU A 63 8.70 8.12 -11.61
CA LEU A 63 8.60 6.90 -10.81
C LEU A 63 9.76 5.96 -11.12
N ASP A 64 10.33 5.33 -10.09
CA ASP A 64 11.31 4.26 -10.28
C ASP A 64 10.67 3.02 -10.95
N GLN A 65 11.50 2.16 -11.54
CA GLN A 65 11.03 0.96 -12.25
C GLN A 65 10.16 0.05 -11.37
N ARG A 66 10.47 0.02 -10.07
CA ARG A 66 9.76 -0.80 -9.09
C ARG A 66 8.33 -0.29 -8.87
N THR A 67 8.18 1.01 -8.69
CA THR A 67 6.89 1.68 -8.51
C THR A 67 6.08 1.58 -9.80
N GLN A 68 6.70 1.79 -10.96
CA GLN A 68 6.05 1.58 -12.26
C GLN A 68 5.51 0.15 -12.42
N THR A 69 6.31 -0.86 -12.05
CA THR A 69 5.89 -2.26 -12.08
C THR A 69 4.72 -2.49 -11.14
N PHE A 70 4.79 -1.99 -9.90
CA PHE A 70 3.71 -2.13 -8.93
C PHE A 70 2.40 -1.49 -9.39
N ILE A 71 2.42 -0.27 -9.91
CA ILE A 71 1.19 0.43 -10.33
C ILE A 71 0.55 -0.20 -11.58
N SER A 72 1.30 -1.00 -12.34
CA SER A 72 0.76 -1.81 -13.44
C SER A 72 -0.03 -3.04 -12.96
N LEU A 73 0.09 -3.39 -11.67
CA LEU A 73 -0.65 -4.47 -11.04
C LEU A 73 -1.93 -3.94 -10.38
N ASP A 74 -3.04 -4.00 -11.10
CA ASP A 74 -4.35 -3.53 -10.64
C ASP A 74 -4.73 -4.03 -9.22
N PRO A 75 -4.53 -5.31 -8.83
CA PRO A 75 -4.87 -5.78 -7.49
C PRO A 75 -4.11 -5.09 -6.36
N GLY A 76 -2.83 -4.74 -6.59
CA GLY A 76 -2.03 -4.01 -5.61
C GLY A 76 -2.48 -2.55 -5.48
N LEU A 77 -2.78 -1.93 -6.63
CA LEU A 77 -3.25 -0.54 -6.68
C LEU A 77 -4.61 -0.39 -5.97
N ILE A 78 -5.54 -1.35 -6.15
CA ILE A 78 -6.83 -1.37 -5.45
C ILE A 78 -6.64 -1.29 -3.94
N LEU A 79 -5.81 -2.16 -3.35
CA LEU A 79 -5.61 -2.22 -1.90
C LEU A 79 -5.06 -0.90 -1.33
N VAL A 80 -4.12 -0.25 -2.02
CA VAL A 80 -3.52 1.01 -1.55
C VAL A 80 -4.46 2.20 -1.67
N VAL A 81 -5.50 2.12 -2.49
CA VAL A 81 -6.48 3.20 -2.63
C VAL A 81 -7.72 3.00 -1.76
N GLU A 82 -8.05 1.81 -1.27
CA GLU A 82 -9.28 1.58 -0.50
C GLU A 82 -9.47 2.53 0.70
N ALA A 83 -10.64 3.19 0.76
CA ALA A 83 -11.04 4.05 1.87
C ALA A 83 -11.29 3.23 3.15
N LYS A 84 -12.03 2.12 3.01
CA LYS A 84 -12.40 1.19 4.09
C LYS A 84 -11.74 -0.17 3.89
N SER A 85 -10.41 -0.21 4.01
CA SER A 85 -9.70 -1.49 3.93
C SER A 85 -10.10 -2.40 5.10
N LEU A 86 -10.53 -3.64 4.78
CA LEU A 86 -10.85 -4.67 5.78
C LEU A 86 -9.63 -4.98 6.68
N ILE A 87 -8.43 -4.77 6.15
CA ILE A 87 -7.14 -4.89 6.87
C ILE A 87 -7.03 -3.86 8.01
N ARG A 88 -7.76 -2.73 7.95
CA ARG A 88 -7.68 -1.62 8.93
C ARG A 88 -8.78 -1.60 9.99
N GLN A 89 -9.94 -2.18 9.74
CA GLN A 89 -11.14 -1.99 10.57
C GLN A 89 -11.05 -2.59 12.00
N ARG A 90 -10.01 -3.35 12.36
CA ARG A 90 -9.90 -4.00 13.70
C ARG A 90 -8.49 -3.80 14.26
N GLY A 91 -8.32 -2.72 15.03
CA GLY A 91 -7.01 -2.19 15.43
C GLY A 91 -6.49 -2.68 16.78
N ASP A 92 -5.16 -2.76 16.86
CA ASP A 92 -4.39 -2.19 17.97
C ASP A 92 -3.13 -1.50 17.40
N ARG A 93 -2.66 -0.46 18.09
CA ARG A 93 -1.47 0.35 17.76
C ARG A 93 -0.22 -0.36 18.26
N VAL A 94 0.55 -1.03 17.40
CA VAL A 94 1.86 -1.58 17.81
C VAL A 94 2.95 -1.24 16.79
N ALA A 95 4.13 -0.94 17.33
CA ALA A 95 5.31 -0.32 16.76
C ALA A 95 5.89 -1.00 15.51
N HIS A 96 6.54 -0.16 14.68
CA HIS A 96 7.07 -0.46 13.35
C HIS A 96 8.47 -1.06 13.41
N PRO A 97 8.71 -2.30 12.93
CA PRO A 97 10.07 -2.73 12.61
C PRO A 97 10.54 -2.06 11.30
N THR A 98 11.78 -1.58 11.29
CA THR A 98 12.39 -0.81 10.18
C THR A 98 12.77 -1.67 8.97
N ASN A 99 12.95 -2.98 9.16
CA ASN A 99 13.29 -3.91 8.08
C ASN A 99 12.13 -4.86 7.79
N ILE A 100 11.56 -4.72 6.59
CA ILE A 100 10.43 -5.48 6.11
C ILE A 100 10.95 -6.55 5.13
N THR A 101 11.09 -7.79 5.61
CA THR A 101 11.53 -8.94 4.82
C THR A 101 10.33 -9.80 4.40
N ARG A 102 10.34 -10.31 3.16
CA ARG A 102 9.27 -11.12 2.57
C ARG A 102 8.79 -12.28 3.45
N VAL A 103 9.73 -13.01 4.08
CA VAL A 103 9.46 -14.16 4.96
C VAL A 103 8.47 -13.85 6.08
N LEU A 104 8.40 -12.59 6.53
CA LEU A 104 7.47 -12.17 7.57
C LEU A 104 6.00 -12.17 7.11
N PHE A 105 5.74 -12.16 5.80
CA PHE A 105 4.41 -11.99 5.18
C PHE A 105 3.90 -13.24 4.45
N ASP A 106 4.76 -14.19 4.05
CA ASP A 106 4.33 -15.40 3.35
C ASP A 106 3.31 -16.22 4.18
N GLY A 107 3.56 -16.35 5.49
CA GLY A 107 2.61 -16.97 6.43
C GLY A 107 1.28 -16.20 6.57
N PRO A 108 1.30 -14.89 6.88
CA PRO A 108 0.09 -14.07 6.90
C PRO A 108 -0.73 -14.07 5.60
N ILE A 109 -0.09 -14.06 4.44
CA ILE A 109 -0.76 -14.06 3.13
C ILE A 109 -1.42 -15.41 2.87
N SER A 110 -0.70 -16.52 3.09
CA SER A 110 -1.25 -17.87 2.89
C SER A 110 -2.42 -18.19 3.82
N ARG A 111 -2.46 -17.58 5.01
CA ARG A 111 -3.57 -17.68 5.97
C ARG A 111 -4.64 -16.61 5.79
N ASN A 112 -4.53 -15.75 4.77
CA ASN A 112 -5.56 -14.73 4.55
C ASN A 112 -6.88 -15.41 4.17
N LEU A 113 -7.93 -15.09 4.91
CA LEU A 113 -9.26 -15.68 4.72
C LEU A 113 -9.95 -15.14 3.45
N TYR A 114 -9.42 -14.05 2.88
CA TYR A 114 -9.95 -13.40 1.68
C TYR A 114 -9.06 -13.72 0.48
N ALA A 115 -9.37 -14.84 -0.18
CA ALA A 115 -8.63 -15.28 -1.36
C ALA A 115 -8.53 -14.18 -2.45
N SER A 116 -9.56 -13.35 -2.58
CA SER A 116 -9.62 -12.22 -3.52
C SER A 116 -8.56 -11.13 -3.27
N GLU A 117 -8.06 -10.95 -2.04
CA GLU A 117 -7.02 -9.96 -1.72
C GLU A 117 -5.61 -10.51 -1.91
N THR A 118 -5.45 -11.83 -2.00
CA THR A 118 -4.14 -12.51 -2.05
C THR A 118 -3.24 -11.99 -3.18
N PRO A 119 -3.73 -11.79 -4.42
CA PRO A 119 -2.90 -11.22 -5.49
C PRO A 119 -2.43 -9.79 -5.18
N GLY A 120 -3.29 -8.97 -4.56
CA GLY A 120 -2.94 -7.62 -4.15
C GLY A 120 -1.91 -7.61 -3.02
N LEU A 121 -2.08 -8.47 -2.00
CA LEU A 121 -1.12 -8.63 -0.92
C LEU A 121 0.25 -9.11 -1.43
N GLN A 122 0.25 -10.01 -2.42
CA GLN A 122 1.47 -10.47 -3.06
C GLN A 122 2.19 -9.32 -3.80
N ALA A 123 1.44 -8.51 -4.55
CA ALA A 123 1.97 -7.31 -5.19
C ALA A 123 2.53 -6.29 -4.18
N LEU A 124 1.87 -6.11 -3.03
CA LEU A 124 2.37 -5.27 -1.94
C LEU A 124 3.71 -5.79 -1.39
N VAL A 125 3.85 -7.11 -1.18
CA VAL A 125 5.12 -7.70 -0.71
C VAL A 125 6.24 -7.47 -1.71
N ASP A 126 6.02 -7.72 -2.99
CA ASP A 126 7.01 -7.46 -4.04
C ASP A 126 7.39 -5.97 -4.12
N PHE A 127 6.41 -5.08 -3.91
CA PHE A 127 6.64 -3.64 -3.92
C PHE A 127 7.30 -3.09 -2.67
N VAL A 128 7.10 -3.69 -1.49
CA VAL A 128 7.68 -3.19 -0.24
C VAL A 128 9.00 -3.89 0.09
N CYS A 129 9.05 -5.22 0.03
CA CYS A 129 10.23 -6.02 0.36
C CYS A 129 11.22 -5.99 -0.82
N ARG A 130 12.43 -5.46 -0.63
CA ARG A 130 13.47 -5.53 -1.68
C ARG A 130 13.73 -7.00 -2.00
N ARG A 131 13.84 -7.34 -3.28
CA ARG A 131 14.51 -8.58 -3.68
C ARG A 131 15.98 -8.37 -3.35
N GLU A 132 16.50 -9.16 -2.42
CA GLU A 132 17.95 -9.31 -2.24
C GLU A 132 18.57 -9.90 -3.51
#